data_AF-A0A368JJA3-F1
#
_entry.id   AF-A0A368JJA3-F1
#
_cell.length_a   1.000
_cell.length_b   1.000
_cell.length_c   1.000
_cell.angle_alpha   90.00
_cell.angle_beta   90.00
_cell.angle_gamma   90.00
#
_symmetry.space_group_name_H-M   'P 1'
#
loop_
_entity.id
_entity.type
_entity.pdbx_description
1 polymer ?
#
loop_
_entity_poly.entity_id
_entity_poly.type
_entity_poly.pdbx_seq_one_letter_code
_entity_poly.pdbx_strand_id
1 'polypeptide(L)'
;MKAIDLNEATQFCMEPLGKQVRLVVMKNGAEWVCRKESYQKLNRFLKADTGRLFKGRLQLILADNKLIVEVKGSEVGTVSADHFRQYLSELKTFATSYFV
;
A
#
# COMPACT_ATOMS: atom_id res chain seq x y z
N MET A 1 -9.70 6.66 -5.04
CA MET A 1 -9.03 6.24 -3.78
C MET A 1 -9.67 4.94 -3.34
N LYS A 2 -8.89 3.95 -2.91
CA LYS A 2 -9.40 2.73 -2.25
C LYS A 2 -8.74 2.58 -0.89
N ALA A 3 -9.52 2.17 0.12
CA ALA A 3 -9.07 2.01 1.49
C ALA A 3 -9.24 0.55 1.94
N ILE A 4 -8.34 0.09 2.80
CA ILE A 4 -8.37 -1.22 3.44
C ILE A 4 -8.28 -0.96 4.95
N ASP A 5 -9.26 -1.43 5.70
CA ASP A 5 -9.23 -1.30 7.16
C ASP A 5 -8.13 -2.21 7.72
N LEU A 6 -7.24 -1.64 8.53
CA LEU A 6 -6.16 -2.37 9.20
C LEU A 6 -6.59 -2.79 10.62
N ASN A 7 -7.35 -1.93 11.28
CA ASN A 7 -8.03 -2.14 12.57
C ASN A 7 -9.10 -1.04 12.75
N GLU A 8 -9.71 -0.96 13.94
CA GLU A 8 -10.76 0.02 14.27
C GLU A 8 -10.35 1.48 14.10
N ALA A 9 -9.05 1.79 14.23
CA ALA A 9 -8.54 3.16 14.26
C ALA A 9 -7.70 3.53 13.02
N THR A 10 -7.28 2.56 12.21
CA THR A 10 -6.35 2.80 11.11
C THR A 10 -6.79 2.13 9.82
N GLN A 11 -6.54 2.85 8.72
CA GLN A 11 -6.84 2.39 7.37
C GLN A 11 -5.61 2.58 6.49
N PHE A 12 -5.43 1.66 5.55
CA PHE A 12 -4.41 1.75 4.52
C PHE A 12 -5.06 2.09 3.18
N CYS A 13 -4.73 3.26 2.65
CA CYS A 13 -5.32 3.80 1.44
C CYS A 13 -4.31 3.81 0.29
N MET A 14 -4.81 3.56 -0.91
CA MET A 14 -4.07 3.63 -2.15
C MET A 14 -4.75 4.59 -3.13
N GLU A 15 -3.97 5.55 -3.61
CA GLU A 15 -4.40 6.58 -4.54
C GLU A 15 -3.55 6.52 -5.82
N PRO A 16 -4.17 6.48 -7.00
CA PRO A 16 -3.43 6.53 -8.25
C PRO A 16 -2.80 7.92 -8.41
N LEU A 17 -1.53 7.96 -8.83
CA LEU A 17 -0.79 9.20 -9.06
C LEU A 17 0.06 9.07 -10.33
N GLY A 18 -0.59 9.15 -11.50
CA GLY A 18 0.05 8.92 -12.79
C GLY A 18 0.67 7.52 -12.85
N LYS A 19 2.00 7.46 -13.05
CA LYS A 19 2.78 6.20 -13.07
C LYS A 19 3.14 5.67 -11.67
N GLN A 20 2.66 6.32 -10.62
CA GLN A 20 2.90 5.98 -9.22
C GLN A 20 1.58 5.73 -8.48
N VAL A 21 1.71 5.19 -7.28
CA VAL A 21 0.66 5.09 -6.28
C VAL A 21 1.11 5.87 -5.06
N ARG A 22 0.21 6.66 -4.51
CA ARG A 22 0.35 7.24 -3.18
C ARG A 22 -0.30 6.30 -2.18
N LEU A 23 0.53 5.73 -1.31
CA LEU A 23 0.16 4.91 -0.18
C LEU A 23 -0.05 5.83 1.02
N VAL A 24 -1.15 5.68 1.74
CA VAL A 24 -1.49 6.53 2.89
C VAL A 24 -1.94 5.64 4.04
N VAL A 25 -1.45 5.91 5.25
CA VAL A 25 -2.06 5.38 6.47
C VAL A 25 -2.91 6.49 7.07
N MET A 26 -4.19 6.23 7.19
CA MET A 26 -5.13 7.08 7.94
C MET A 26 -5.18 6.59 9.39
N LYS A 27 -5.28 7.52 10.34
CA LYS A 27 -5.53 7.24 11.75
C LYS A 27 -6.63 8.15 12.26
N ASN A 28 -7.70 7.58 12.81
CA ASN A 28 -8.86 8.33 13.32
C ASN A 28 -9.42 9.32 12.29
N GLY A 29 -9.54 8.90 11.03
CA GLY A 29 -10.06 9.71 9.93
C GLY A 29 -9.10 10.77 9.36
N ALA A 30 -7.88 10.92 9.90
CA ALA A 30 -6.88 11.87 9.42
C ALA A 30 -5.68 11.17 8.78
N GLU A 31 -5.06 11.79 7.78
CA GLU A 31 -3.81 11.30 7.19
C GLU A 31 -2.70 11.33 8.24
N TRP A 32 -2.13 10.15 8.51
CA TRP A 32 -1.06 10.01 9.50
C TRP A 32 0.33 10.01 8.87
N VAL A 33 0.51 9.20 7.82
CA VAL A 33 1.72 9.17 6.99
C VAL A 33 1.36 8.81 5.55
N CYS A 34 2.13 9.30 4.58
CA CYS A 34 2.00 8.87 3.19
C CYS A 34 3.36 8.62 2.52
N ARG A 35 3.33 7.86 1.42
CA ARG A 35 4.48 7.59 0.56
C ARG A 35 4.08 7.36 -0.88
N LYS A 36 4.81 7.96 -1.82
CA LYS A 36 4.67 7.70 -3.25
C LYS A 36 5.62 6.57 -3.67
N GLU A 37 5.15 5.64 -4.49
CA GLU A 37 5.99 4.61 -5.10
C GLU A 37 5.47 4.21 -6.48
N SER A 38 6.36 3.78 -7.37
CA SER A 38 6.01 3.27 -8.69
C SER A 38 5.26 1.93 -8.60
N TYR A 39 4.29 1.73 -9.50
CA TYR A 39 3.63 0.42 -9.68
C TYR A 39 4.65 -0.69 -9.94
N GLN A 40 5.71 -0.41 -10.71
CA GLN A 40 6.75 -1.39 -11.04
C GLN A 40 7.46 -1.91 -9.79
N LYS A 41 7.84 -1.01 -8.88
CA LYS A 41 8.56 -1.39 -7.66
C LYS A 41 7.66 -2.11 -6.67
N LEU A 42 6.40 -1.69 -6.54
CA LEU A 42 5.40 -2.42 -5.74
C LEU A 42 5.17 -3.83 -6.29
N ASN A 43 4.98 -3.98 -7.60
CA ASN A 43 4.80 -5.28 -8.24
C ASN A 43 6.03 -6.19 -8.10
N ARG A 44 7.25 -5.63 -8.21
CA ARG A 44 8.49 -6.40 -7.99
C ARG A 44 8.59 -6.89 -6.55
N PHE A 45 8.27 -6.02 -5.59
CA PHE A 45 8.28 -6.37 -4.18
C PHE A 45 7.27 -7.48 -3.85
N LEU A 46 6.06 -7.42 -4.41
CA LEU A 46 5.03 -8.45 -4.22
C LEU A 46 5.33 -9.79 -4.89
N LYS A 47 6.41 -9.91 -5.68
CA LYS A 47 6.86 -11.18 -6.27
C LYS A 47 7.92 -11.89 -5.43
N ALA A 48 8.46 -11.25 -4.40
CA ALA A 48 9.39 -11.89 -3.47
C ALA A 48 8.62 -12.73 -2.44
N ASP A 49 9.27 -13.73 -1.84
CA ASP A 49 8.68 -14.51 -0.76
C ASP A 49 8.66 -13.72 0.55
N THR A 50 9.75 -13.00 0.82
CA THR A 50 9.88 -12.09 1.95
C THR A 50 10.60 -10.82 1.54
N GLY A 51 10.38 -9.74 2.29
CA GLY A 51 11.16 -8.53 2.10
C GLY A 51 10.61 -7.33 2.82
N ARG A 52 11.40 -6.25 2.81
CA ARG A 52 11.00 -4.95 3.31
C ARG A 52 11.09 -3.93 2.20
N LEU A 53 9.96 -3.27 1.94
CA LEU A 53 9.92 -2.13 1.05
C LEU A 53 9.96 -0.85 1.88
N PHE A 54 10.79 0.08 1.41
CA PHE A 54 11.03 1.40 1.99
C PHE A 54 11.90 1.41 3.25
N LYS A 55 12.50 2.57 3.50
CA LYS A 55 13.06 2.97 4.79
C LYS A 55 12.34 4.26 5.22
N GLY A 56 12.17 4.49 6.53
CA GLY A 56 11.59 5.72 7.07
C GLY A 56 10.26 5.51 7.80
N ARG A 57 9.39 6.52 7.76
CA ARG A 57 8.17 6.56 8.60
C ARG A 57 7.10 5.54 8.21
N LEU A 58 6.94 5.23 6.92
CA LEU A 58 6.04 4.18 6.44
C LEU A 58 6.89 3.09 5.79
N GLN A 59 6.72 1.86 6.24
CA GLN A 59 7.37 0.67 5.70
C GLN A 59 6.34 -0.41 5.42
N LEU A 60 6.62 -1.23 4.41
CA LEU A 60 5.82 -2.41 4.09
C LEU A 60 6.72 -3.63 4.22
N ILE A 61 6.26 -4.66 4.92
CA ILE A 61 7.01 -5.90 5.10
C ILE A 61 6.17 -7.04 4.57
N LEU A 62 6.74 -7.83 3.67
CA LEU A 62 6.13 -9.02 3.12
C LEU A 62 6.70 -10.24 3.85
N ALA A 63 5.82 -11.05 4.42
CA ALA A 63 6.15 -12.34 5.04
C ALA A 63 4.92 -13.25 4.98
N ASP A 64 5.09 -14.52 4.57
CA ASP A 64 4.03 -15.53 4.57
C ASP A 64 2.72 -15.09 3.90
N ASN A 65 2.83 -14.45 2.72
CA ASN A 65 1.71 -13.86 1.97
C ASN A 65 0.93 -12.77 2.72
N LYS A 66 1.50 -12.23 3.81
CA LYS A 66 0.99 -11.10 4.56
C LYS A 66 1.84 -9.87 4.31
N LEU A 67 1.19 -8.74 4.17
CA LEU A 67 1.79 -7.45 4.07
C LEU A 67 1.57 -6.69 5.37
N ILE A 68 2.60 -6.63 6.19
CA ILE A 68 2.63 -5.88 7.44
C ILE A 68 2.91 -4.42 7.11
N VAL A 69 2.07 -3.53 7.63
CA VAL A 69 2.20 -2.09 7.51
C VAL A 69 2.81 -1.56 8.80
N GLU A 70 3.97 -0.92 8.70
CA GLU A 70 4.64 -0.29 9.85
C GLU A 70 4.63 1.23 9.72
N VAL A 71 4.32 1.91 10.83
CA VAL A 71 4.50 3.35 10.99
C VAL A 71 5.48 3.64 12.12
N LYS A 72 6.56 4.37 11.83
CA LYS A 72 7.63 4.73 12.77
C LYS A 72 8.24 3.51 13.49
N GLY A 73 8.30 2.36 12.82
CA GLY A 73 8.88 1.12 13.37
C GLY A 73 7.91 0.30 14.22
N SER A 74 6.64 0.67 14.28
CA SER A 74 5.59 -0.12 14.95
C SER A 74 4.62 -0.65 13.91
N GLU A 75 4.25 -1.92 14.02
CA GLU A 75 3.16 -2.50 13.24
C GLU A 75 1.85 -1.76 13.56
N VAL A 76 1.15 -1.32 12.52
CA VAL A 76 -0.17 -0.68 12.64
C VAL A 76 -1.28 -1.53 12.04
N GLY A 77 -0.92 -2.63 11.38
CA GLY A 77 -1.82 -3.66 10.94
C GLY A 77 -1.27 -4.42 9.74
N THR A 78 -2.07 -5.38 9.29
CA THR A 78 -1.66 -6.34 8.27
C THR A 78 -2.76 -6.48 7.23
N VAL A 79 -2.36 -6.62 5.95
CA VAL A 79 -3.26 -6.91 4.83
C VAL A 79 -2.76 -8.14 4.07
N SER A 80 -3.66 -8.91 3.47
CA SER A 80 -3.25 -9.99 2.57
C SER A 80 -2.48 -9.43 1.36
N ALA A 81 -1.36 -10.05 1.00
CA ALA A 81 -0.61 -9.64 -0.19
C ALA A 81 -1.44 -9.83 -1.47
N ASP A 82 -2.32 -10.83 -1.53
CA ASP A 82 -3.23 -11.04 -2.67
C ASP A 82 -4.26 -9.92 -2.77
N HIS A 83 -4.84 -9.52 -1.64
CA HIS A 83 -5.80 -8.41 -1.61
C HIS A 83 -5.14 -7.10 -2.04
N PHE A 84 -3.91 -6.86 -1.59
CA PHE A 84 -3.11 -5.72 -2.04
C PHE A 84 -2.80 -5.78 -3.54
N ARG A 85 -2.38 -6.94 -4.07
CA ARG A 85 -2.12 -7.15 -5.52
C ARG A 85 -3.36 -6.84 -6.35
N GLN A 86 -4.52 -7.34 -5.93
CA GLN A 86 -5.79 -7.08 -6.59
C GLN A 86 -6.06 -5.57 -6.65
N TYR A 87 -5.99 -4.88 -5.51
CA TYR A 87 -6.24 -3.44 -5.43
C TYR A 87 -5.28 -2.63 -6.29
N LEU A 88 -4.00 -3.00 -6.30
CA LEU A 88 -2.98 -2.35 -7.11
C LEU A 88 -3.28 -2.50 -8.62
N SER A 89 -3.78 -3.67 -9.03
CA SER A 89 -4.14 -3.95 -10.42
C SER A 89 -5.35 -3.14 -10.88
N GLU A 90 -6.39 -3.08 -10.06
CA GLU A 90 -7.61 -2.31 -10.31
C GLU A 90 -7.28 -0.82 -10.48
N LEU A 91 -6.47 -0.25 -9.57
CA LEU A 91 -6.04 1.15 -9.66
C LEU A 91 -5.30 1.49 -10.96
N LYS A 92 -4.47 0.57 -11.45
CA LYS A 92 -3.73 0.77 -12.70
C LYS A 92 -4.66 0.75 -13.91
N THR A 93 -5.65 -0.16 -13.93
CA THR A 93 -6.64 -0.24 -15.01
C THR A 93 -7.44 1.05 -15.11
N PHE A 94 -7.94 1.56 -13.98
CA PHE A 94 -8.66 2.84 -13.96
C PHE A 94 -7.79 4.02 -14.41
N ALA A 95 -6.52 4.06 -14.04
CA ALA A 95 -5.63 5.14 -14.47
C ALA A 95 -5.35 5.14 -15.98
N THR A 96 -5.59 4.03 -16.69
CA THR A 96 -5.32 3.91 -18.13
C THR A 96 -6.58 4.25 -18.97
N SER A 97 -7.78 4.07 -18.42
CA SER A 97 -9.04 4.31 -19.13
C SER A 97 -9.44 5.78 -19.30
N TYR A 98 -8.76 6.73 -18.63
CA TYR A 98 -9.02 8.17 -18.74
C TYR A 98 -8.09 8.90 -19.73
N PHE A 99 -7.30 8.15 -20.52
CA PHE A 99 -6.37 8.70 -21.51
C PHE A 99 -6.67 8.25 -22.96
N VAL A 100 -7.92 7.84 -23.24
CA VAL A 100 -8.37 7.49 -24.61
C VAL A 100 -9.40 8.50 -25.07
#